data_AF-A7SHH4-F1
#
_entry.id   AF-A7SHH4-F1
#
_cell.length_a   1.000
_cell.length_b   1.000
_cell.length_c   1.000
_cell.angle_alpha   90.00
_cell.angle_beta   90.00
_cell.angle_gamma   90.00
#
_symmetry.space_group_name_H-M   'P 1'
#
loop_
_entity.id
_entity.type
_entity.pdbx_description
1 polymer ?
#
loop_
_entity_poly.entity_id
_entity_poly.type
_entity_poly.pdbx_seq_one_letter_code
_entity_poly.pdbx_strand_id
1 'polypeptide(L)'
;MAPIGQDHYVAYAPLTGSDHERVQKASGLDEKEPCLNGWCTRHYLIAGHHLKECKLKEIRGLCVKTSQSNKGLSGQPFMLHLGEIKILDPKVIQQTVPAVENLRATNVHWSKADQQNQISLTLMWECPITDDIEKTIYYDVYYVNESLSDAFIGRAFTESFRVASLSVPSDRHWVEFVVQAVSQSRLKKPLNKSTRIRFTWEL
;
A
#
# COMPACT_ATOMS: atom_id res chain seq x y z
N MET A 1 -25.59 -32.90 -19.60
CA MET A 1 -25.32 -32.83 -18.16
C MET A 1 -25.08 -31.37 -17.81
N ALA A 2 -25.97 -30.74 -17.03
CA ALA A 2 -25.67 -29.45 -16.44
C ALA A 2 -24.53 -29.64 -15.42
N PRO A 3 -23.49 -28.79 -15.40
CA PRO A 3 -22.39 -28.94 -14.46
C PRO A 3 -22.92 -28.75 -13.03
N ILE A 4 -22.46 -29.61 -12.13
CA ILE A 4 -22.79 -29.62 -10.70
C ILE A 4 -22.57 -28.22 -10.10
N GLY A 5 -23.61 -27.65 -9.47
CA GLY A 5 -23.48 -26.49 -8.57
C GLY A 5 -23.91 -25.12 -9.10
N GLN A 6 -24.49 -24.99 -10.30
CA GLN A 6 -24.91 -23.68 -10.84
C GLN A 6 -25.92 -22.91 -9.95
N ASP A 7 -26.61 -23.58 -9.02
CA ASP A 7 -27.64 -22.96 -8.18
C ASP A 7 -27.09 -22.04 -7.07
N HIS A 8 -25.77 -21.96 -6.87
CA HIS A 8 -25.17 -21.19 -5.77
C HIS A 8 -24.01 -20.26 -6.18
N TYR A 9 -23.81 -20.02 -7.47
CA TYR A 9 -22.78 -19.08 -7.93
C TYR A 9 -23.41 -17.76 -8.37
N VAL A 10 -22.99 -16.67 -7.72
CA VAL A 10 -23.33 -15.31 -8.15
C VAL A 10 -22.09 -14.67 -8.75
N ALA A 11 -22.22 -14.23 -10.00
CA ALA A 11 -21.17 -13.49 -10.69
C ALA A 11 -21.30 -11.99 -10.38
N TYR A 12 -20.19 -11.38 -9.98
CA TYR A 12 -20.09 -9.95 -9.74
C TYR A 12 -19.22 -9.30 -10.81
N ALA A 13 -19.72 -8.26 -11.46
CA ALA A 13 -18.93 -7.43 -12.36
C ALA A 13 -18.02 -6.50 -11.55
N PRO A 14 -16.84 -6.13 -12.09
CA PRO A 14 -16.01 -5.10 -11.46
C PRO A 14 -16.76 -3.76 -11.46
N LEU A 15 -16.52 -2.95 -10.43
CA LEU A 15 -16.95 -1.56 -10.40
C LEU A 15 -16.31 -0.79 -11.56
N THR A 16 -17.07 0.14 -12.14
CA THR A 16 -16.65 1.00 -13.25
C THR A 16 -17.06 2.45 -12.98
N GLY A 17 -16.48 3.40 -13.75
CA GLY A 17 -16.81 4.82 -13.67
C GLY A 17 -16.61 5.42 -12.26
N SER A 18 -17.54 6.28 -11.84
CA SER A 18 -17.43 7.05 -10.59
C SER A 18 -17.35 6.20 -9.33
N ASP A 19 -17.99 5.02 -9.31
CA ASP A 19 -17.96 4.15 -8.14
C ASP A 19 -16.60 3.46 -7.99
N HIS A 20 -15.98 3.09 -9.11
CA HIS A 20 -14.60 2.61 -9.12
C HIS A 20 -13.63 3.69 -8.60
N GLU A 21 -13.74 4.91 -9.13
CA GLU A 21 -12.90 6.05 -8.74
C GLU A 21 -13.01 6.35 -7.24
N ARG A 22 -14.23 6.33 -6.68
CA ARG A 22 -14.47 6.55 -5.25
C ARG A 22 -13.78 5.50 -4.39
N VAL A 23 -13.93 4.21 -4.72
CA VAL A 23 -13.30 3.12 -3.95
C VAL A 23 -11.78 3.12 -4.11
N GLN A 24 -11.28 3.42 -5.32
CA GLN A 24 -9.84 3.54 -5.58
C GLN A 24 -9.21 4.66 -4.74
N LYS A 25 -9.86 5.83 -4.71
CA LYS A 25 -9.44 6.97 -3.89
C LYS A 25 -9.46 6.67 -2.40
N ALA A 26 -10.55 6.05 -1.92
CA ALA A 26 -10.66 5.62 -0.52
C ALA A 26 -9.59 4.58 -0.14
N SER A 27 -9.18 3.75 -1.11
CA SER A 27 -8.08 2.80 -0.94
C SER A 27 -6.69 3.44 -0.98
N GLY A 28 -6.61 4.76 -1.15
CA GLY A 28 -5.36 5.50 -1.21
C GLY A 28 -4.57 5.28 -2.51
N LEU A 29 -5.24 4.86 -3.59
CA LEU A 29 -4.65 4.76 -4.92
C LEU A 29 -4.90 6.06 -5.69
N ASP A 30 -3.91 6.49 -6.49
CA ASP A 30 -4.04 7.71 -7.30
C ASP A 30 -5.01 7.47 -8.48
N GLU A 31 -5.81 8.48 -8.81
CA GLU A 31 -6.85 8.44 -9.84
C GLU A 31 -6.24 8.34 -11.26
N LYS A 32 -4.96 8.71 -11.42
CA LYS A 32 -4.28 8.81 -12.73
C LYS A 32 -3.53 7.55 -13.18
N GLU A 33 -3.38 6.55 -12.32
CA GLU A 33 -2.61 5.34 -12.63
C GLU A 33 -3.40 4.07 -12.28
N PRO A 34 -4.39 3.68 -13.10
CA PRO A 34 -5.14 2.44 -12.87
C PRO A 34 -4.24 1.19 -12.95
N CYS A 35 -3.07 1.32 -13.58
CA CYS A 35 -2.06 0.28 -13.69
C CYS A 35 -0.66 0.82 -13.35
N LEU A 36 -0.22 0.71 -12.10
CA LEU A 36 1.14 1.08 -11.68
C LEU A 36 2.11 -0.06 -12.04
N ASN A 37 3.09 0.20 -12.91
CA ASN A 37 4.09 -0.80 -13.33
C ASN A 37 3.49 -2.14 -13.81
N GLY A 38 2.33 -2.09 -14.49
CA GLY A 38 1.62 -3.28 -14.97
C GLY A 38 0.75 -3.99 -13.94
N TRP A 39 0.75 -3.57 -12.67
CA TRP A 39 -0.18 -4.05 -11.65
C TRP A 39 -1.51 -3.31 -11.73
N CYS A 40 -2.62 -4.04 -11.80
CA CYS A 40 -3.95 -3.46 -11.76
C CYS A 40 -4.71 -3.91 -10.52
N THR A 41 -5.49 -3.01 -9.93
CA THR A 41 -6.41 -3.33 -8.83
C THR A 41 -7.84 -3.28 -9.35
N ARG A 42 -8.61 -4.33 -9.09
CA ARG A 42 -10.03 -4.41 -9.47
C ARG A 42 -10.89 -4.45 -8.22
N HIS A 43 -11.90 -3.59 -8.20
CA HIS A 43 -12.86 -3.49 -7.10
C HIS A 43 -14.16 -4.15 -7.50
N TYR A 44 -14.76 -4.90 -6.59
CA TYR A 44 -16.04 -5.58 -6.79
C TYR A 44 -16.94 -5.27 -5.61
N LEU A 45 -18.20 -4.89 -5.88
CA LEU A 45 -19.21 -4.77 -4.85
C LEU A 45 -19.95 -6.10 -4.73
N ILE A 46 -19.76 -6.76 -3.59
CA ILE A 46 -20.42 -8.02 -3.29
C ILE A 46 -21.79 -7.73 -2.66
N ALA A 47 -22.75 -7.27 -3.46
CA ALA A 47 -24.10 -6.95 -3.04
C ALA A 47 -25.00 -8.20 -3.14
N GLY A 48 -25.16 -8.92 -2.03
CA GLY A 48 -26.05 -10.08 -1.96
C GLY A 48 -26.73 -10.18 -0.61
N HIS A 49 -28.06 -10.10 -0.57
CA HIS A 49 -28.82 -10.34 0.68
C HIS A 49 -28.51 -11.71 1.28
N HIS A 50 -28.21 -12.70 0.43
CA HIS A 50 -27.80 -14.04 0.81
C HIS A 50 -26.41 -14.12 1.48
N LEU A 51 -25.59 -13.07 1.38
CA LEU A 51 -24.28 -13.01 2.02
C LEU A 51 -24.30 -12.30 3.37
N LYS A 52 -25.41 -11.64 3.71
CA LYS A 52 -25.60 -11.08 5.05
C LYS A 52 -25.54 -12.22 6.06
N GLU A 53 -24.75 -12.05 7.13
CA GLU A 53 -24.53 -13.05 8.19
C GLU A 53 -23.79 -14.34 7.73
N CYS A 54 -23.34 -14.40 6.48
CA CYS A 54 -22.47 -15.49 6.03
C CYS A 54 -21.04 -15.27 6.53
N LYS A 55 -20.38 -16.37 6.90
CA LYS A 55 -18.93 -16.39 7.17
C LYS A 55 -18.19 -16.88 5.94
N LEU A 56 -17.26 -16.07 5.45
CA LEU A 56 -16.33 -16.50 4.41
C LEU A 56 -15.49 -17.67 4.92
N LYS A 57 -15.54 -18.80 4.21
CA LYS A 57 -14.74 -20.00 4.53
C LYS A 57 -13.51 -20.14 3.65
N GLU A 58 -13.60 -19.76 2.38
CA GLU A 58 -12.58 -20.04 1.39
C GLU A 58 -12.59 -19.02 0.24
N ILE A 59 -11.41 -18.73 -0.31
CA ILE A 59 -11.21 -17.97 -1.55
C ILE A 59 -10.46 -18.87 -2.52
N ARG A 60 -10.98 -19.05 -3.74
CA ARG A 60 -10.35 -19.86 -4.80
C ARG A 60 -10.11 -19.01 -6.04
N GLY A 61 -8.91 -19.11 -6.61
CA GLY A 61 -8.62 -18.61 -7.95
C GLY A 61 -8.86 -19.70 -8.98
N LEU A 62 -9.67 -19.41 -10.01
CA LEU A 62 -9.95 -20.32 -11.11
C LEU A 62 -9.47 -19.71 -12.43
N CYS A 63 -8.54 -20.38 -13.09
CA CYS A 63 -8.09 -20.01 -14.44
C CYS A 63 -8.71 -20.97 -15.45
N VAL A 64 -9.66 -20.47 -16.26
CA VAL A 64 -10.29 -21.27 -17.31
C VAL A 64 -9.72 -20.87 -18.66
N LYS A 65 -9.12 -21.84 -19.37
CA LYS A 65 -8.70 -21.63 -20.75
C LYS A 65 -9.92 -21.58 -21.65
N THR A 66 -10.26 -20.40 -22.18
CA THR A 66 -11.32 -20.28 -23.18
C THR A 66 -10.87 -20.93 -24.49
N SER A 67 -11.61 -21.92 -24.96
CA SER A 67 -11.30 -22.75 -26.14
C SER A 67 -11.29 -21.99 -27.47
N GLN A 68 -11.47 -20.66 -27.46
CA GLN A 68 -11.79 -19.87 -28.65
C GLN A 68 -10.68 -18.97 -29.20
N SER A 69 -9.47 -18.92 -28.64
CA SER A 69 -8.39 -18.15 -29.30
C SER A 69 -7.02 -18.83 -29.27
N ASN A 70 -6.54 -19.06 -30.49
CA ASN A 70 -5.14 -19.09 -30.92
C ASN A 70 -4.44 -20.45 -30.94
N LYS A 71 -4.55 -21.11 -32.10
CA LYS A 71 -3.58 -22.06 -32.69
C LYS A 71 -2.16 -21.45 -32.90
N GLY A 72 -1.74 -20.46 -32.10
CA GLY A 72 -0.52 -19.68 -32.33
C GLY A 72 0.23 -19.20 -31.09
N LEU A 73 -0.24 -19.49 -29.86
CA LEU A 73 0.47 -19.19 -28.62
C LEU A 73 0.99 -20.46 -27.94
N SER A 74 1.44 -21.44 -28.72
CA SER A 74 1.79 -22.79 -28.25
C SER A 74 3.17 -22.88 -27.56
N GLY A 75 3.74 -21.78 -27.06
CA GLY A 75 5.13 -21.76 -26.60
C GLY A 75 5.43 -21.03 -25.29
N GLN A 76 4.50 -20.23 -24.75
CA GLN A 76 4.74 -19.51 -23.50
C GLN A 76 3.90 -20.06 -22.35
N PRO A 77 4.49 -20.27 -21.16
CA PRO A 77 3.74 -20.67 -19.98
C PRO A 77 2.76 -19.56 -19.59
N PHE A 78 1.54 -19.96 -19.22
CA PHE A 78 0.60 -19.03 -18.59
C PHE A 78 1.16 -18.57 -17.24
N MET A 79 1.21 -17.25 -17.04
CA MET A 79 1.71 -16.66 -15.80
C MET A 79 0.67 -15.67 -15.27
N LEU A 80 0.30 -15.83 -14.00
CA LEU A 80 -0.60 -14.94 -13.28
C LEU A 80 0.09 -14.51 -11.99
N HIS A 81 0.26 -13.20 -11.80
CA HIS A 81 0.73 -12.63 -10.56
C HIS A 81 -0.44 -12.02 -9.81
N LEU A 82 -0.69 -12.52 -8.60
CA LEU A 82 -1.70 -11.99 -7.70
C LEU A 82 -0.99 -11.31 -6.53
N GLY A 83 -1.09 -9.99 -6.45
CA GLY A 83 -0.41 -9.20 -5.43
C GLY A 83 -1.20 -9.14 -4.13
N GLU A 84 -2.51 -8.91 -4.23
CA GLU A 84 -3.37 -8.70 -3.07
C GLU A 84 -4.81 -9.11 -3.35
N ILE A 85 -5.47 -9.69 -2.34
CA ILE A 85 -6.93 -9.83 -2.26
C ILE A 85 -7.37 -9.26 -0.92
N LYS A 86 -8.32 -8.34 -0.96
CA LYS A 86 -8.95 -7.73 0.21
C LYS A 86 -10.45 -7.94 0.16
N ILE A 87 -11.03 -8.28 1.31
CA ILE A 87 -12.48 -8.31 1.52
C ILE A 87 -12.74 -7.38 2.68
N LEU A 88 -13.41 -6.26 2.37
CA LEU A 88 -13.58 -5.15 3.29
C LEU A 88 -15.07 -4.97 3.59
N ASP A 89 -15.37 -4.62 4.84
CA ASP A 89 -16.68 -4.06 5.18
C ASP A 89 -16.78 -2.67 4.52
N PRO A 90 -17.87 -2.33 3.81
CA PRO A 90 -18.07 -0.99 3.26
C PRO A 90 -17.87 0.14 4.28
N LYS A 91 -18.10 -0.10 5.57
CA LYS A 91 -17.85 0.87 6.64
C LYS A 91 -16.38 1.27 6.75
N VAL A 92 -15.45 0.33 6.52
CA VAL A 92 -14.00 0.62 6.55
C VAL A 92 -13.61 1.59 5.44
N ILE A 93 -14.22 1.45 4.26
CA ILE A 93 -13.96 2.33 3.11
C ILE A 93 -14.41 3.78 3.42
N GLN A 94 -15.36 3.96 4.34
CA GLN A 94 -15.84 5.27 4.78
C GLN A 94 -14.99 5.87 5.91
N GLN A 95 -14.12 5.08 6.55
CA GLN A 95 -13.23 5.59 7.59
C GLN A 95 -12.08 6.38 6.98
N THR A 96 -11.60 7.35 7.74
CA THR A 96 -10.41 8.12 7.38
C THR A 96 -9.18 7.23 7.48
N VAL A 97 -8.37 7.20 6.42
CA VAL A 97 -7.08 6.50 6.44
C VAL A 97 -6.14 7.21 7.43
N PRO A 98 -5.51 6.46 8.37
CA PRO A 98 -4.66 7.05 9.39
C PRO A 98 -3.50 7.84 8.77
N ALA A 99 -3.08 8.88 9.47
CA ALA A 99 -2.00 9.75 9.07
C ALA A 99 -1.05 9.97 10.24
N VAL A 100 0.23 10.06 9.91
CA VAL A 100 1.26 10.42 10.88
C VAL A 100 1.23 11.93 11.11
N GLU A 101 1.29 12.34 12.37
CA GLU A 101 1.38 13.74 12.78
C GLU A 101 2.63 13.96 13.64
N ASN A 102 3.04 15.22 13.79
CA ASN A 102 4.14 15.63 14.68
C ASN A 102 5.43 14.81 14.50
N LEU A 103 5.74 14.44 13.25
CA LEU A 103 6.95 13.71 12.89
C LEU A 103 8.18 14.53 13.25
N ARG A 104 9.03 13.94 14.10
CA ARG A 104 10.25 14.56 14.63
C ARG A 104 11.39 13.55 14.63
N ALA A 105 12.61 14.03 14.79
CA ALA A 105 13.76 13.16 15.07
C ALA A 105 14.51 13.58 16.31
N THR A 106 15.13 12.59 16.95
CA THR A 106 16.02 12.74 18.10
C THR A 106 17.27 11.90 17.89
N ASN A 107 18.30 12.14 18.70
CA ASN A 107 19.56 11.37 18.65
C ASN A 107 20.18 11.34 17.24
N VAL A 108 20.16 12.50 16.58
CA VAL A 108 20.72 12.69 15.23
C VAL A 108 22.24 12.73 15.35
N HIS A 109 22.89 11.78 14.70
CA HIS A 109 24.33 11.67 14.65
C HIS A 109 24.78 11.52 13.20
N TRP A 110 25.71 12.36 12.80
CA TRP A 110 26.37 12.31 11.49
C TRP A 110 27.79 11.81 11.65
N SER A 111 28.20 10.91 10.79
CA SER A 111 29.58 10.45 10.70
C SER A 111 30.03 10.44 9.25
N LYS A 112 31.30 10.81 9.02
CA LYS A 112 31.90 10.76 7.69
C LYS A 112 32.53 9.38 7.49
N ALA A 113 32.14 8.68 6.43
CA ALA A 113 32.85 7.51 5.91
C ALA A 113 33.49 7.90 4.56
N ASP A 114 34.58 7.23 4.18
CA ASP A 114 35.51 7.66 3.11
C ASP A 114 34.87 8.35 1.89
N GLN A 115 33.77 7.81 1.36
CA GLN A 115 33.05 8.33 0.17
C GLN A 115 31.60 8.75 0.43
N GLN A 116 31.08 8.54 1.65
CA GLN A 116 29.67 8.76 1.97
C GLN A 116 29.51 9.34 3.37
N ASN A 117 28.54 10.22 3.55
CA ASN A 117 28.10 10.60 4.88
C ASN A 117 27.19 9.48 5.42
N GLN A 118 27.16 9.29 6.73
CA GLN A 118 26.23 8.39 7.38
C GLN A 118 25.40 9.16 8.39
N ILE A 119 24.11 8.84 8.44
CA ILE A 119 23.20 9.37 9.44
C ILE A 119 22.63 8.24 10.28
N SER A 120 22.63 8.47 11.59
CA SER A 120 21.86 7.68 12.54
C SER A 120 20.92 8.61 13.30
N LEU A 121 19.63 8.30 13.34
CA LEU A 121 18.64 9.09 14.06
C LEU A 121 17.47 8.23 14.51
N THR A 122 16.68 8.73 15.45
CA THR A 122 15.43 8.09 15.87
C THR A 122 14.28 8.95 15.38
N LEU A 123 13.50 8.43 14.45
CA LEU A 123 12.23 9.04 14.05
C LEU A 123 11.20 8.73 15.13
N MET A 124 10.40 9.73 15.48
CA MET A 124 9.27 9.61 16.40
C MET A 124 8.11 10.40 15.85
N TRP A 125 6.89 9.94 16.10
CA TRP A 125 5.70 10.62 15.61
C TRP A 125 4.50 10.35 16.51
N GLU A 126 3.36 10.89 16.11
CA GLU A 126 2.06 10.62 16.70
C GLU A 126 1.11 10.11 15.62
N CYS A 127 0.14 9.29 16.00
CA CYS A 127 -0.94 8.86 15.13
C CYS A 127 -2.24 9.03 15.92
N PRO A 128 -3.05 10.07 15.63
CA PRO A 128 -4.26 10.33 16.38
C PRO A 128 -5.22 9.15 16.26
N ILE A 129 -5.80 8.76 17.39
CA ILE A 129 -6.82 7.71 17.45
C ILE A 129 -8.15 8.40 17.73
N THR A 130 -8.99 8.46 16.72
CA THR A 130 -10.37 8.97 16.79
C THR A 130 -11.33 7.93 16.21
N ASP A 131 -12.61 8.00 16.57
CA ASP A 131 -13.61 6.99 16.17
C ASP A 131 -13.81 6.89 14.65
N ASP A 132 -13.48 7.95 13.90
CA ASP A 132 -13.57 8.04 12.45
C ASP A 132 -12.31 7.56 11.72
N ILE A 133 -11.20 7.33 12.42
CA ILE A 133 -9.94 6.87 11.85
C ILE A 133 -9.81 5.36 12.06
N GLU A 134 -9.50 4.64 10.98
CA GLU A 134 -9.21 3.22 11.09
C GLU A 134 -7.92 2.99 11.90
N LYS A 135 -7.95 2.02 12.82
CA LYS A 135 -6.79 1.67 13.64
C LYS A 135 -5.57 1.34 12.77
N THR A 136 -4.42 1.88 13.16
CA THR A 136 -3.13 1.59 12.54
C THR A 136 -2.62 0.19 12.94
N ILE A 137 -2.04 -0.56 12.01
CA ILE A 137 -1.38 -1.84 12.28
C ILE A 137 0.15 -1.72 12.29
N TYR A 138 0.72 -0.88 11.43
CA TYR A 138 2.14 -0.58 11.37
C TYR A 138 2.40 0.71 10.58
N TYR A 139 3.66 1.14 10.56
CA TYR A 139 4.15 2.28 9.81
C TYR A 139 5.27 1.82 8.88
N ASP A 140 5.14 2.09 7.58
CA ASP A 140 6.23 1.89 6.61
C ASP A 140 7.11 3.17 6.60
N VAL A 141 8.42 2.99 6.64
CA VAL A 141 9.40 4.09 6.69
C VAL A 141 10.24 4.07 5.42
N TYR A 142 10.36 5.23 4.80
CA TYR A 142 11.08 5.42 3.54
C TYR A 142 12.12 6.52 3.68
N TYR A 143 13.20 6.38 2.91
CA TYR A 143 14.19 7.40 2.63
C TYR A 143 13.97 7.91 1.21
N VAL A 144 13.88 9.23 1.03
CA VAL A 144 13.66 9.85 -0.28
C VAL A 144 14.99 9.96 -1.00
N ASN A 145 15.10 9.31 -2.16
CA ASN A 145 16.25 9.44 -3.05
C ASN A 145 15.82 10.10 -4.37
N GLU A 146 16.47 11.20 -4.76
CA GLU A 146 16.15 11.96 -5.98
C GLU A 146 16.25 11.13 -7.27
N SER A 147 16.92 9.98 -7.25
CA SER A 147 17.03 9.06 -8.40
C SER A 147 15.72 8.30 -8.70
N LEU A 148 14.57 8.92 -8.45
CA LEU A 148 13.21 8.53 -8.85
C LEU A 148 12.51 7.45 -8.02
N SER A 149 13.07 6.99 -6.90
CA SER A 149 12.33 6.09 -6.01
C SER A 149 12.65 6.33 -4.54
N ASP A 150 11.58 6.58 -3.79
CA ASP A 150 11.60 6.52 -2.33
C ASP A 150 11.97 5.08 -1.92
N ALA A 151 13.09 4.92 -1.22
CA ALA A 151 13.59 3.62 -0.81
C ALA A 151 12.96 3.20 0.51
N PHE A 152 12.33 2.04 0.55
CA PHE A 152 11.83 1.46 1.80
C PHE A 152 13.00 1.06 2.70
N ILE A 153 13.05 1.60 3.91
CA ILE A 153 14.13 1.34 4.87
C ILE A 153 13.67 0.52 6.09
N GLY A 154 12.36 0.35 6.29
CA GLY A 154 11.85 -0.57 7.30
C GLY A 154 10.42 -0.30 7.74
N ARG A 155 10.00 -1.06 8.74
CA ARG A 155 8.66 -1.03 9.31
C ARG A 155 8.72 -0.88 10.82
N ALA A 156 7.85 -0.03 11.36
CA ALA A 156 7.65 0.14 12.78
C ALA A 156 6.26 -0.34 13.20
N PHE A 157 6.16 -0.99 14.36
CA PHE A 157 4.91 -1.36 15.01
C PHE A 157 4.56 -0.45 16.20
N THR A 158 5.35 0.60 16.39
CA THR A 158 5.18 1.65 17.41
C THR A 158 5.43 3.01 16.74
N GLU A 159 5.13 4.12 17.42
CA GLU A 159 5.35 5.47 16.89
C GLU A 159 6.83 5.92 16.94
N SER A 160 7.77 4.99 16.75
CA SER A 160 9.20 5.27 16.68
C SER A 160 9.94 4.30 15.77
N PHE A 161 11.02 4.78 15.15
CA PHE A 161 11.90 3.98 14.29
C PHE A 161 13.35 4.45 14.36
N ARG A 162 14.27 3.54 14.65
CA ARG A 162 15.72 3.83 14.65
C ARG A 162 16.29 3.63 13.26
N VAL A 163 16.83 4.70 12.69
CA VAL A 163 17.70 4.66 11.51
C VAL A 163 19.13 4.52 12.01
N ALA A 164 19.83 3.47 11.59
CA ALA A 164 21.21 3.20 11.97
C ALA A 164 22.11 3.23 10.73
N SER A 165 23.12 4.11 10.76
CA SER A 165 24.18 4.20 9.75
C SER A 165 23.67 4.22 8.30
N LEU A 166 22.60 4.99 8.03
CA LEU A 166 22.09 5.15 6.67
C LEU A 166 23.11 5.97 5.86
N SER A 167 23.59 5.38 4.76
CA SER A 167 24.45 6.06 3.81
C SER A 167 23.72 7.17 3.07
N VAL A 168 24.31 8.36 3.08
CA VAL A 168 23.88 9.55 2.36
C VAL A 168 25.02 9.98 1.42
N PRO A 169 24.75 10.23 0.13
CA PRO A 169 25.74 10.74 -0.80
C PRO A 169 26.47 11.98 -0.26
N SER A 170 27.78 12.06 -0.46
CA SER A 170 28.65 13.09 0.12
C SER A 170 28.47 14.48 -0.50
N ASP A 171 27.89 14.54 -1.69
CA ASP A 171 27.50 15.73 -2.45
C ASP A 171 26.14 16.31 -2.02
N ARG A 172 25.41 15.62 -1.13
CA ARG A 172 24.16 16.11 -0.58
C ARG A 172 24.39 16.88 0.70
N HIS A 173 23.47 17.81 0.99
CA HIS A 173 23.39 18.57 2.25
C HIS A 173 22.05 18.37 2.94
N TRP A 174 21.26 17.41 2.47
CA TRP A 174 19.98 17.09 3.07
C TRP A 174 19.62 15.61 2.94
N VAL A 175 18.76 15.16 3.85
CA VAL A 175 18.11 13.84 3.81
C VAL A 175 16.65 14.00 4.19
N GLU A 176 15.77 13.29 3.49
CA GLU A 176 14.34 13.32 3.77
C GLU A 176 13.84 11.90 4.06
N PHE A 177 13.00 11.80 5.09
CA PHE A 177 12.32 10.58 5.49
C PHE A 177 10.82 10.75 5.34
N VAL A 178 10.14 9.68 4.95
CA VAL A 178 8.69 9.61 4.89
C VAL A 178 8.21 8.49 5.80
N VAL A 179 7.21 8.78 6.62
CA VAL A 179 6.52 7.77 7.44
C VAL A 179 5.09 7.65 6.94
N GLN A 180 4.72 6.45 6.53
CA GLN A 180 3.42 6.11 5.99
C GLN A 180 2.69 5.20 6.98
N ALA A 181 1.61 5.71 7.59
CA ALA A 181 0.73 4.90 8.42
C ALA A 181 -0.07 3.91 7.56
N VAL A 182 -0.20 2.67 8.05
CA VAL A 182 -0.96 1.61 7.40
C VAL A 182 -2.03 1.12 8.35
N SER A 183 -3.29 1.16 7.90
CA SER A 183 -4.43 0.71 8.69
C SER A 183 -4.53 -0.81 8.80
N GLN A 184 -5.34 -1.32 9.72
CA GLN A 184 -5.61 -2.76 9.87
C GLN A 184 -6.08 -3.43 8.57
N SER A 185 -6.90 -2.73 7.78
CA SER A 185 -7.34 -3.17 6.45
C SER A 185 -6.31 -2.91 5.36
N ARG A 186 -5.08 -2.52 5.74
CA ARG A 186 -3.95 -2.21 4.87
C ARG A 186 -4.25 -1.09 3.87
N LEU A 187 -5.08 -0.14 4.28
CA LEU A 187 -5.26 1.12 3.58
C LEU A 187 -4.17 2.09 4.04
N LYS A 188 -3.67 2.90 3.11
CA LYS A 188 -2.61 3.88 3.38
C LYS A 188 -2.68 5.01 2.38
N LYS A 189 -2.31 6.22 2.80
CA LYS A 189 -2.23 7.37 1.89
C LYS A 189 -1.10 7.14 0.87
N PRO A 190 -1.19 7.65 -0.36
CA PRO A 190 -0.05 7.70 -1.28
C PRO A 190 1.22 8.25 -0.62
N LEU A 191 2.39 7.77 -1.02
CA LEU A 191 3.67 8.15 -0.39
C LEU A 191 3.99 9.65 -0.56
N ASN A 192 3.57 10.24 -1.68
CA ASN A 192 3.65 11.69 -1.93
C ASN A 192 2.70 12.54 -1.05
N LYS A 193 1.69 11.91 -0.42
CA LYS A 193 0.74 12.53 0.52
C LYS A 193 0.99 12.12 1.97
N SER A 194 2.05 11.37 2.23
CA SER A 194 2.44 10.92 3.57
C SER A 194 3.36 11.93 4.25
N THR A 195 3.47 11.86 5.58
CA THR A 195 4.19 12.85 6.39
C THR A 195 5.69 12.71 6.21
N ARG A 196 6.35 13.84 5.99
CA ARG A 196 7.78 13.93 5.65
C ARG A 196 8.53 14.78 6.66
N ILE A 197 9.79 14.47 6.87
CA ILE A 197 10.73 15.31 7.60
C ILE A 197 12.02 15.39 6.82
N ARG A 198 12.52 16.61 6.64
CA ARG A 198 13.78 16.89 5.96
C ARG A 198 14.78 17.44 6.95
N PHE A 199 15.98 16.87 6.95
CA PHE A 199 17.13 17.36 7.67
C PHE A 199 18.10 17.97 6.68
N THR A 200 18.55 19.18 6.97
CA THR A 200 19.66 19.82 6.27
C THR A 200 20.85 19.87 7.22
N TRP A 201 22.06 19.81 6.68
CA TRP A 201 23.26 20.12 7.44
C TRP A 201 24.16 21.07 6.65
N GLU A 202 24.83 21.94 7.38
CA GLU A 202 25.88 22.79 6.84
C GLU A 202 27.22 22.08 7.13
N LEU A 203 28.09 22.02 6.11
CA LEU A 203 29.48 21.56 6.27
C LEU A 203 30.35 22.68 6.83
#